data_AF-A0A840QZE8-F1
#
_entry.id   AF-A0A840QZE8-F1
#
_cell.length_a   1.000
_cell.length_b   1.000
_cell.length_c   1.000
_cell.angle_alpha   90.00
_cell.angle_beta   90.00
_cell.angle_gamma   90.00
#
_symmetry.space_group_name_H-M   'P 1'
#
loop_
_entity.id
_entity.type
_entity.pdbx_description
1 polymer ?
#
loop_
_entity_poly.entity_id
_entity_poly.type
_entity_poly.pdbx_seq_one_letter_code
_entity_poly.pdbx_strand_id
1 'polypeptide(L)'
;MNRILLLLNISLLGACSLVAPAPKHASAPVNDTAPEVVAIHVPAPVIALLAKRQAWCLLPEDERLQVQGILQTRNNSTSQFQQLILATCAPEHNAKQSRALITMLNAQSLSEAERALLSLIDDTNRALLQTQQERDVFQAKLRHTIDGISDIEAQINSNETQQLRGQQ
;
A
#
# COMPACT_ATOMS: atom_id res chain seq x y z
N MET A 1 7.94 -41.01 -22.45
CA MET A 1 8.18 -41.38 -21.03
C MET A 1 9.66 -41.22 -20.73
N ASN A 2 10.03 -40.23 -19.91
CA ASN A 2 11.12 -40.34 -18.95
C ASN A 2 11.05 -39.13 -18.01
N ARG A 3 10.70 -39.43 -16.75
CA ARG A 3 10.71 -38.50 -15.62
C ARG A 3 12.11 -38.54 -15.03
N ILE A 4 12.76 -37.40 -14.88
CA ILE A 4 13.82 -37.23 -13.89
C ILE A 4 13.55 -35.92 -13.16
N LEU A 5 13.05 -36.07 -11.94
CA LEU A 5 13.06 -35.05 -10.89
C LEU A 5 14.52 -34.76 -10.53
N LEU A 6 14.89 -33.48 -10.52
CA LEU A 6 16.06 -33.01 -9.79
C LEU A 6 15.62 -31.89 -8.86
N LEU A 7 15.33 -32.30 -7.62
CA LEU A 7 15.30 -31.47 -6.43
C LEU A 7 16.73 -31.03 -6.13
N LEU A 8 16.98 -29.72 -6.12
CA LEU A 8 18.17 -29.16 -5.49
C LEU A 8 17.74 -27.99 -4.60
N ASN A 9 17.75 -28.31 -3.31
CA ASN A 9 17.64 -27.40 -2.18
C ASN A 9 18.60 -26.23 -2.33
N ILE A 10 18.07 -25.00 -2.37
CA ILE A 10 18.87 -23.79 -2.18
C ILE A 10 18.54 -23.26 -0.79
N SER A 11 19.28 -23.76 0.19
CA SER A 11 19.39 -23.18 1.52
C SER A 11 20.25 -21.92 1.42
N LEU A 12 19.66 -20.74 1.24
CA LEU A 12 20.34 -19.46 1.42
C LEU A 12 20.04 -18.90 2.82
N LEU A 13 20.81 -19.37 3.81
CA LEU A 13 21.08 -18.64 5.03
C LEU A 13 22.61 -18.63 5.20
N GLY A 14 23.20 -17.43 5.24
CA GLY A 14 24.61 -17.30 5.63
C GLY A 14 25.31 -16.03 5.18
N ALA A 15 25.22 -15.00 6.03
CA ALA A 15 26.28 -14.03 6.32
C ALA A 15 26.75 -13.06 5.22
N CYS A 16 26.14 -11.88 5.18
CA CYS A 16 26.89 -10.64 4.93
C CYS A 16 27.76 -10.35 6.16
N SER A 17 29.04 -10.74 6.11
CA SER A 17 30.06 -10.12 6.96
C SER A 17 31.43 -10.31 6.33
N LEU A 18 32.00 -9.20 5.84
CA LEU A 18 33.44 -8.92 5.81
C LEU A 18 33.64 -7.56 5.13
N VAL A 19 33.46 -6.49 5.90
CA VAL A 19 34.06 -5.19 5.55
C VAL A 19 35.51 -5.24 6.03
N ALA A 20 36.44 -5.12 5.08
CA ALA A 20 37.87 -5.09 5.33
C ALA A 20 38.29 -3.89 6.21
N PRO A 21 39.35 -4.01 7.04
CA PRO A 21 39.78 -2.91 7.89
C PRO A 21 40.63 -1.91 7.08
N ALA A 22 40.28 -0.63 7.19
CA ALA A 22 41.10 0.50 6.74
C ALA A 22 41.40 1.43 7.94
N PRO A 23 42.47 2.25 7.87
CA PRO A 23 43.52 2.28 8.87
C PRO A 23 43.28 3.24 10.06
N LYS A 24 44.07 2.98 11.11
CA LYS A 24 44.15 3.70 12.40
C LYS A 24 44.17 5.22 12.23
N HIS A 25 43.09 5.87 12.66
CA HIS A 25 43.13 7.24 13.15
C HIS A 25 42.73 7.25 14.62
N ALA A 26 43.65 7.71 15.46
CA ALA A 26 43.40 7.97 16.87
C ALA A 26 42.39 9.12 16.98
N SER A 27 41.22 8.81 17.50
CA SER A 27 40.17 9.78 17.82
C SER A 27 39.61 9.42 19.20
N ALA A 28 39.44 10.46 20.02
CA ALA A 28 38.95 10.55 21.41
C ALA A 28 38.05 9.42 21.93
N PRO A 29 37.97 9.19 23.27
CA PRO A 29 37.08 8.19 23.85
C PRO A 29 35.63 8.52 23.47
N VAL A 30 35.13 7.81 22.47
CA VAL A 30 33.72 7.78 22.11
C VAL A 30 33.03 7.05 23.25
N ASN A 31 32.06 7.70 23.85
CA ASN A 31 31.20 7.09 24.85
C ASN A 31 30.38 6.02 24.10
N ASP A 32 30.89 4.79 24.09
CA ASP A 32 30.32 3.60 23.43
C ASP A 32 29.08 3.07 24.17
N THR A 33 28.15 3.95 24.52
CA THR A 33 26.76 3.54 24.71
C THR A 33 26.13 3.46 23.33
N ALA A 34 26.41 2.36 22.63
CA ALA A 34 25.57 1.92 21.52
C ALA A 34 24.12 1.96 22.03
N PRO A 35 23.18 2.66 21.35
CA PRO A 35 21.80 2.65 21.78
C PRO A 35 21.34 1.19 21.80
N GLU A 36 20.94 0.73 22.99
CA GLU A 36 20.37 -0.59 23.17
C GLU A 36 19.23 -0.73 22.17
N VAL A 37 19.42 -1.58 21.17
CA VAL A 37 18.37 -1.92 20.22
C VAL A 37 17.36 -2.72 21.02
N VAL A 38 16.41 -2.02 21.65
CA VAL A 38 15.28 -2.62 22.32
C VAL A 38 14.56 -3.44 21.27
N ALA A 39 14.72 -4.76 21.33
CA ALA A 39 14.00 -5.67 20.47
C ALA A 39 12.50 -5.47 20.76
N ILE A 40 11.80 -4.85 19.81
CA ILE A 40 10.35 -4.66 19.92
C ILE A 40 9.75 -6.06 19.92
N HIS A 41 9.27 -6.51 21.08
CA HIS A 41 8.55 -7.77 21.19
C HIS A 41 7.18 -7.61 20.53
N VAL A 42 7.06 -8.10 19.30
CA VAL A 42 5.76 -8.16 18.61
C VAL A 42 5.04 -9.43 19.08
N PRO A 43 3.81 -9.33 19.62
CA PRO A 43 3.06 -10.50 20.07
C PRO A 43 2.87 -11.52 18.93
N ALA A 44 3.05 -12.81 19.23
CA ALA A 44 2.90 -13.89 18.24
C ALA A 44 1.57 -13.87 17.45
N PRO A 45 0.41 -13.51 18.05
CA PRO A 45 -0.84 -13.40 17.28
C PRO A 45 -0.80 -12.31 16.21
N VAL A 46 -0.10 -11.19 16.45
CA VAL A 46 0.07 -10.13 15.44
C VAL A 46 0.94 -10.64 14.29
N ILE A 47 2.02 -11.36 14.61
CA ILE A 47 2.89 -11.98 13.59
C ILE A 47 2.09 -12.95 12.71
N ALA A 48 1.21 -13.76 13.30
CA ALA A 48 0.35 -14.68 12.54
C ALA A 48 -0.60 -13.94 11.57
N LEU A 49 -1.19 -12.82 11.99
CA LEU A 49 -2.05 -12.00 11.13
C LEU A 49 -1.26 -11.36 9.98
N LEU A 50 -0.06 -10.85 10.25
CA LEU A 50 0.83 -10.27 9.23
C LEU A 50 1.34 -11.32 8.25
N ALA A 51 1.72 -12.50 8.73
CA ALA A 51 2.12 -13.63 7.89
C ALA A 51 0.96 -14.08 6.98
N LYS A 52 -0.27 -14.13 7.52
CA LYS A 52 -1.48 -14.43 6.74
C LYS A 52 -1.72 -13.39 5.65
N ARG A 53 -1.59 -12.10 5.98
CA ARG A 53 -1.66 -11.01 4.99
C ARG A 53 -0.64 -11.23 3.88
N GLN A 54 0.62 -11.44 4.24
CA GLN A 54 1.70 -11.62 3.27
C GLN A 54 1.42 -12.82 2.34
N ALA A 55 1.03 -13.97 2.91
CA ALA A 55 0.69 -15.15 2.14
C ALA A 55 -0.43 -14.88 1.12
N TRP A 56 -1.48 -14.16 1.52
CA TRP A 56 -2.57 -13.81 0.61
C TRP A 56 -2.20 -12.80 -0.46
N CYS A 57 -1.34 -11.83 -0.15
CA CYS A 57 -0.90 -10.86 -1.15
C CYS A 57 0.07 -11.45 -2.19
N LEU A 58 0.68 -12.60 -1.88
CA LEU A 58 1.50 -13.37 -2.81
C LEU A 58 0.67 -14.29 -3.73
N LEU A 59 -0.61 -14.48 -3.45
CA LEU A 59 -1.48 -15.27 -4.32
C LEU A 59 -1.73 -14.55 -5.66
N PRO A 60 -1.83 -15.30 -6.77
CA PRO A 60 -2.39 -14.82 -8.03
C PRO A 60 -3.76 -14.14 -7.84
N GLU A 61 -4.09 -13.21 -8.73
CA GLU A 61 -5.31 -12.39 -8.60
C GLU A 61 -6.59 -13.23 -8.62
N ASP A 62 -6.67 -14.23 -9.50
CA ASP A 62 -7.79 -15.15 -9.61
C ASP A 62 -7.99 -15.98 -8.33
N GLU A 63 -6.91 -16.51 -7.76
CA GLU A 63 -6.96 -17.21 -6.48
C GLU A 63 -7.40 -16.28 -5.34
N ARG A 64 -6.91 -15.03 -5.35
CA ARG A 64 -7.30 -14.03 -4.35
C ARG A 64 -8.78 -13.67 -4.44
N LEU A 65 -9.32 -13.55 -5.65
CA LEU A 65 -10.74 -13.32 -5.89
C LEU A 65 -11.60 -14.51 -5.42
N GLN A 66 -11.12 -15.75 -5.59
CA GLN A 66 -11.78 -16.93 -5.03
C GLN A 66 -11.82 -16.88 -3.50
N VAL A 67 -10.69 -16.56 -2.85
CA VAL A 67 -10.65 -16.37 -1.39
C VAL A 67 -11.62 -15.27 -0.96
N GLN A 68 -11.66 -14.14 -1.68
CA GLN A 68 -12.60 -13.06 -1.40
C GLN A 68 -14.05 -13.53 -1.49
N GLY A 69 -14.40 -14.27 -2.54
CA GLY A 69 -15.74 -14.84 -2.72
C GLY A 69 -16.14 -15.76 -1.56
N ILE A 70 -15.25 -16.66 -1.14
CA ILE A 70 -15.50 -17.55 0.01
C ILE A 70 -15.74 -16.73 1.28
N LEU A 71 -14.93 -15.70 1.54
CA LEU A 71 -15.07 -14.87 2.72
C LEU A 71 -16.36 -14.05 2.73
N GLN A 72 -16.85 -13.61 1.57
CA GLN A 72 -18.10 -12.87 1.43
C GLN A 72 -19.34 -13.72 1.70
N THR A 73 -19.29 -15.03 1.48
CA THR A 73 -20.41 -15.93 1.83
C THR A 73 -20.63 -16.04 3.34
N ARG A 74 -19.63 -15.68 4.15
CA ARG A 74 -19.67 -15.75 5.60
C ARG A 74 -19.85 -14.34 6.16
N ASN A 75 -20.94 -14.09 6.87
CA ASN A 75 -21.19 -12.81 7.51
C ASN A 75 -20.90 -12.86 9.02
N ASN A 76 -19.64 -13.08 9.40
CA ASN A 76 -19.22 -13.05 10.80
C ASN A 76 -17.98 -12.16 10.98
N SER A 77 -17.66 -11.84 12.24
CA SER A 77 -16.56 -10.91 12.56
C SER A 77 -15.22 -11.38 12.00
N THR A 78 -14.92 -12.67 12.15
CA THR A 78 -13.68 -13.27 11.67
C THR A 78 -13.56 -13.20 10.15
N SER A 79 -14.64 -13.48 9.40
CA SER A 79 -14.62 -13.39 7.95
C SER A 79 -14.51 -11.94 7.47
N GLN A 80 -15.20 -11.00 8.12
CA GLN A 80 -15.10 -9.57 7.80
C GLN A 80 -13.69 -9.02 8.08
N PHE A 81 -13.06 -9.42 9.19
CA PHE A 81 -11.68 -9.06 9.50
C PHE A 81 -10.71 -9.63 8.45
N GLN A 82 -10.94 -10.87 8.03
CA GLN A 82 -10.19 -11.50 6.96
C GLN A 82 -10.39 -10.82 5.60
N GLN A 83 -11.61 -10.38 5.27
CA GLN A 83 -11.86 -9.58 4.07
C GLN A 83 -11.05 -8.27 4.13
N LEU A 84 -10.98 -7.63 5.30
CA LEU A 84 -10.17 -6.43 5.47
C LEU A 84 -8.69 -6.71 5.23
N ILE A 85 -8.13 -7.78 5.81
CA ILE A 85 -6.74 -8.19 5.56
C ILE A 85 -6.49 -8.38 4.06
N LEU A 86 -7.37 -9.11 3.37
CA LEU A 86 -7.24 -9.39 1.95
C LEU A 86 -7.30 -8.11 1.09
N ALA A 87 -8.19 -7.17 1.46
CA ALA A 87 -8.32 -5.88 0.79
C ALA A 87 -7.02 -5.06 0.82
N THR A 88 -6.19 -5.22 1.86
CA THR A 88 -4.89 -4.53 1.97
C THR A 88 -3.83 -4.99 0.95
N CYS A 89 -4.10 -6.03 0.15
CA CYS A 89 -3.22 -6.47 -0.93
C CYS A 89 -3.30 -5.59 -2.18
N ALA A 90 -4.37 -4.80 -2.33
CA ALA A 90 -4.54 -3.80 -3.38
C ALA A 90 -5.19 -2.53 -2.79
N PRO A 91 -4.46 -1.81 -1.92
CA PRO A 91 -5.06 -0.79 -1.06
C PRO A 91 -5.64 0.37 -1.86
N GLU A 92 -5.02 0.76 -2.98
CA GLU A 92 -5.52 1.86 -3.83
C GLU A 92 -6.90 1.58 -4.42
N HIS A 93 -7.14 0.34 -4.86
CA HIS A 93 -8.40 -0.10 -5.45
C HIS A 93 -9.47 -0.36 -4.40
N ASN A 94 -9.06 -0.83 -3.22
CA ASN A 94 -9.98 -1.27 -2.18
C ASN A 94 -10.19 -0.25 -1.06
N ALA A 95 -9.65 0.97 -1.15
CA ALA A 95 -9.65 1.92 -0.05
C ALA A 95 -11.05 2.18 0.54
N LYS A 96 -12.07 2.34 -0.32
CA LYS A 96 -13.47 2.55 0.11
C LYS A 96 -14.08 1.30 0.76
N GLN A 97 -13.83 0.11 0.21
CA GLN A 97 -14.28 -1.14 0.79
C GLN A 97 -13.65 -1.39 2.16
N SER A 98 -12.33 -1.16 2.27
CA SER A 98 -11.59 -1.24 3.53
C SER A 98 -12.19 -0.29 4.56
N ARG A 99 -12.53 0.96 4.19
CA ARG A 99 -13.18 1.91 5.09
C ARG A 99 -14.50 1.38 5.64
N ALA A 100 -15.35 0.82 4.79
CA ALA A 100 -16.62 0.23 5.22
C ALA A 100 -16.42 -0.95 6.18
N LEU A 101 -15.48 -1.86 5.87
CA LEU A 101 -15.11 -2.98 6.73
C LEU A 101 -14.58 -2.52 8.09
N ILE A 102 -13.69 -1.52 8.10
CA ILE A 102 -13.16 -0.93 9.33
C ILE A 102 -14.30 -0.38 10.21
N THR A 103 -15.24 0.38 9.63
CA THR A 103 -16.38 0.92 10.37
C THR A 103 -17.21 -0.19 11.01
N MET A 104 -17.48 -1.28 10.28
CA MET A 104 -18.21 -2.43 10.82
C MET A 104 -17.43 -3.15 11.94
N LEU A 105 -16.12 -3.33 11.76
CA LEU A 105 -15.25 -4.05 12.70
C LEU A 105 -15.01 -3.27 13.99
N ASN A 106 -15.00 -1.93 13.94
CA ASN A 106 -14.90 -1.07 15.13
C ASN A 106 -16.05 -1.27 16.13
N ALA A 107 -17.21 -1.74 15.67
CA ALA A 107 -18.37 -2.03 16.52
C ALA A 107 -18.32 -3.45 17.14
N GLN A 108 -17.29 -4.24 16.84
CA GLN A 108 -17.24 -5.66 17.19
C GLN A 108 -16.22 -5.94 18.29
N SER A 109 -16.42 -7.06 18.99
CA SER A 109 -15.42 -7.57 19.93
C SER A 109 -14.28 -8.22 19.16
N LEU A 110 -13.13 -7.56 19.17
CA LEU A 110 -11.89 -8.02 18.56
C LEU A 110 -10.86 -8.37 19.64
N SER A 111 -10.01 -9.35 19.34
CA SER A 111 -8.81 -9.58 20.13
C SER A 111 -7.89 -8.36 20.10
N GLU A 112 -6.98 -8.27 21.06
CA GLU A 112 -6.02 -7.16 21.14
C GLU A 112 -5.16 -7.06 19.86
N ALA A 113 -4.70 -8.20 19.35
CA ALA A 113 -3.91 -8.26 18.12
C ALA A 113 -4.71 -7.81 16.89
N GLU A 114 -5.98 -8.21 16.77
CA GLU A 114 -6.86 -7.74 15.70
C GLU A 114 -7.13 -6.25 15.81
N ARG A 115 -7.34 -5.73 17.02
CA ARG A 115 -7.55 -4.29 17.27
C ARG A 115 -6.31 -3.47 16.92
N ALA A 116 -5.12 -3.94 17.30
CA ALA A 116 -3.86 -3.29 16.96
C ALA A 116 -3.65 -3.22 15.45
N LEU A 117 -3.88 -4.35 14.74
CA LEU A 117 -3.79 -4.39 13.29
C LEU A 117 -4.88 -3.53 12.62
N LEU A 118 -6.12 -3.53 13.15
CA LEU A 118 -7.20 -2.69 12.65
C LEU A 118 -6.84 -1.20 12.71
N SER A 119 -6.28 -0.75 13.84
CA SER A 119 -5.84 0.63 14.01
C SER A 119 -4.82 1.02 12.94
N LEU A 120 -3.80 0.18 12.73
CA LEU A 120 -2.77 0.42 11.71
C LEU A 120 -3.37 0.49 10.31
N ILE A 121 -4.28 -0.43 9.97
CA ILE A 121 -4.94 -0.46 8.67
C ILE A 121 -5.82 0.79 8.49
N ASP A 122 -6.53 1.22 9.52
CA ASP A 122 -7.41 2.38 9.50
C ASP A 122 -6.65 3.70 9.33
N ASP A 123 -5.55 3.89 10.04
CA ASP A 123 -4.66 5.04 9.84
C ASP A 123 -4.12 5.10 8.42
N THR A 124 -3.64 3.97 7.91
CA THR A 124 -3.11 3.87 6.55
C THR A 124 -4.20 4.13 5.51
N ASN A 125 -5.41 3.63 5.74
CA ASN A 125 -6.56 3.80 4.84
C ASN A 125 -7.03 5.26 4.79
N ARG A 126 -7.06 5.95 5.94
CA ARG A 126 -7.37 7.39 5.99
C ARG A 126 -6.39 8.21 5.17
N ALA A 127 -5.08 8.01 5.41
CA ALA A 127 -4.04 8.72 4.68
C ALA A 127 -4.16 8.49 3.17
N LEU A 128 -4.36 7.23 2.77
CA LEU A 128 -4.54 6.87 1.36
C LEU A 128 -5.76 7.57 0.73
N LEU A 129 -6.92 7.55 1.39
CA LEU A 129 -8.13 8.22 0.89
C LEU A 129 -7.92 9.72 0.74
N GLN A 130 -7.23 10.36 1.69
CA GLN A 130 -6.88 11.77 1.60
C GLN A 130 -5.98 12.05 0.38
N THR A 131 -4.90 11.27 0.20
CA THR A 131 -4.01 11.42 -0.96
C THR A 131 -4.75 11.21 -2.29
N GLN A 132 -5.66 10.24 -2.35
CA GLN A 132 -6.49 10.01 -3.55
C GLN A 132 -7.41 11.21 -3.83
N GLN A 133 -8.03 11.78 -2.80
CA GLN A 133 -8.87 12.97 -2.95
C GLN A 133 -8.07 14.18 -3.45
N GLU A 134 -6.89 14.41 -2.89
CA GLU A 134 -6.01 15.51 -3.32
C GLU A 134 -5.60 15.33 -4.79
N ARG A 135 -5.21 14.12 -5.18
CA ARG A 135 -4.90 13.79 -6.58
C ARG A 135 -6.08 14.08 -7.51
N ASP A 136 -7.28 13.65 -7.14
CA ASP A 136 -8.48 13.85 -7.97
C ASP A 136 -8.81 15.35 -8.12
N VAL A 137 -8.62 16.15 -7.07
CA VAL A 137 -8.75 17.61 -7.11
C VAL A 137 -7.71 18.23 -8.05
N PHE A 138 -6.44 17.80 -7.99
CA PHE A 138 -5.40 18.30 -8.89
C PHE A 138 -5.67 17.92 -10.34
N GLN A 139 -6.16 16.71 -10.59
CA GLN A 139 -6.52 16.27 -11.94
C GLN A 139 -7.68 17.09 -12.51
N ALA A 140 -8.70 17.39 -11.70
CA ALA A 140 -9.81 18.26 -12.10
C ALA A 140 -9.33 19.69 -12.41
N LYS A 141 -8.45 20.25 -11.57
CA LYS A 141 -7.85 21.57 -11.81
C LYS A 141 -7.03 21.60 -13.10
N LEU A 142 -6.19 20.59 -13.34
CA LEU A 142 -5.39 20.49 -14.55
C LEU A 142 -6.28 20.44 -15.80
N ARG A 143 -7.35 19.64 -15.77
CA ARG A 143 -8.32 19.57 -16.86
C ARG A 143 -8.97 20.92 -17.12
N HIS A 144 -9.46 21.57 -16.07
CA HIS A 144 -10.05 22.91 -16.19
C HIS A 144 -9.06 23.94 -16.75
N THR A 145 -7.77 23.86 -16.38
CA THR A 145 -6.74 24.74 -16.95
C THR A 145 -6.51 24.46 -18.43
N ILE A 146 -6.44 23.19 -18.85
CA ILE A 146 -6.29 22.80 -20.26
C ILE A 146 -7.48 23.28 -21.09
N ASP A 147 -8.70 23.09 -20.58
CA ASP A 147 -9.92 23.52 -21.26
C ASP A 147 -9.92 25.07 -21.41
N GLY A 148 -9.53 25.79 -20.34
CA GLY A 148 -9.39 27.26 -20.39
C GLY A 148 -8.32 27.75 -21.37
N ILE A 149 -7.18 27.06 -21.49
CA ILE A 149 -6.15 27.39 -22.50
C ILE A 149 -6.69 27.15 -23.90
N SER A 150 -7.39 26.03 -24.12
CA SER A 150 -7.98 25.69 -25.42
C SER A 150 -9.02 26.72 -25.85
N ASP A 151 -9.84 27.21 -24.93
CA ASP A 151 -10.81 28.28 -25.18
C ASP A 151 -10.13 29.59 -25.56
N ILE A 152 -9.02 29.94 -24.90
CA ILE A 152 -8.22 31.12 -25.22
C ILE A 152 -7.62 30.98 -26.62
N GLU A 153 -7.04 29.83 -26.95
CA GLU A 153 -6.47 29.57 -28.29
C GLU A 153 -7.54 29.67 -29.39
N ALA A 154 -8.74 29.14 -29.15
CA ALA A 154 -9.87 29.26 -30.07
C ALA A 154 -10.30 30.72 -30.28
N GLN A 155 -10.36 31.51 -29.20
CA GLN A 155 -10.70 32.94 -29.28
C GLN A 155 -9.65 33.72 -30.07
N ILE A 156 -8.35 33.51 -29.81
CA ILE A 156 -7.26 34.16 -30.55
C ILE A 156 -7.38 33.87 -32.05
N ASN A 157 -7.49 32.60 -32.42
CA ASN A 157 -7.59 32.18 -33.82
C ASN A 157 -8.84 32.78 -34.52
N SER A 158 -9.97 32.86 -33.81
CA SER A 158 -11.17 33.49 -34.36
C SER A 158 -11.02 35.01 -34.57
N ASN A 159 -10.37 35.71 -33.63
CA ASN A 159 -10.14 37.15 -33.71
C ASN A 159 -9.15 37.51 -34.83
N GLU A 160 -8.08 36.74 -35.01
CA GLU A 160 -7.15 36.89 -36.13
C GLU A 160 -7.85 36.71 -37.48
N THR A 161 -8.72 35.70 -37.58
CA THR A 161 -9.51 35.45 -38.81
C THR A 161 -10.49 36.59 -39.11
N GLN A 162 -11.07 37.23 -38.08
CA GLN A 162 -11.95 38.39 -38.24
C GLN A 162 -11.20 39.67 -38.65
N GLN A 163 -10.01 39.92 -38.09
CA GLN A 163 -9.18 41.07 -38.48
C GLN A 163 -8.73 40.97 -39.95
N LEU A 164 -8.37 39.78 -40.43
CA LEU A 164 -7.98 39.56 -41.82
C LEU A 164 -9.14 39.79 -42.83
N ARG A 165 -10.39 39.55 -42.42
CA ARG A 165 -11.57 39.83 -43.27
C ARG A 165 -11.99 41.30 -43.29
N GLY A 166 -11.70 42.08 -42.24
CA GLY A 166 -12.06 43.50 -42.17
C GLY A 166 -11.13 44.44 -42.93
N GLN A 167 -10.01 43.94 -43.48
CA GLN A 167 -9.02 44.71 -44.24
C GLN A 167 -9.05 44.45 -45.76
N GLN A 168 -10.04 43.70 -46.25
CA GLN A 168 -10.34 43.52 -47.69
C GLN A 168 -11.56 44.35 -48.09
#